data_AF-A0A9Q3Q369-F1
#
_entry.id   AF-A0A9Q3Q369-F1
#
_cell.length_a   1.000
_cell.length_b   1.000
_cell.length_c   1.000
_cell.angle_alpha   90.00
_cell.angle_beta   90.00
_cell.angle_gamma   90.00
#
_symmetry.space_group_name_H-M   'P 1'
#
loop_
_entity.id
_entity.type
_entity.pdbx_description
1 polymer ?
#
loop_
_entity_poly.entity_id
_entity_poly.type
_entity_poly.pdbx_seq_one_letter_code
_entity_poly.pdbx_strand_id
1 'polypeptide(L)'
;MKVIIKSFNSVAHWKWNLENSKPIDPDHEPETLPAISDSSKPAAPLLDDDEDDLCGICRVAFEGSCPDCKVPGDDCPLIWGECTHIFHMHCLLKWIGQDSSKQACPMDRRPWVTAAGHPAS
;
A
#
# COMPACT_ATOMS: atom_id res chain seq x y z
N MET A 1 -31.71 -6.96 39.81
CA MET A 1 -31.49 -8.02 38.80
C MET A 1 -29.98 -8.32 38.80
N LYS A 2 -29.56 -9.56 39.13
CA LYS A 2 -28.14 -9.90 39.33
C LYS A 2 -27.72 -10.88 38.23
N VAL A 3 -26.82 -10.45 37.36
CA VAL A 3 -26.27 -11.29 36.29
C VAL A 3 -25.06 -12.04 36.85
N ILE A 4 -25.03 -13.37 36.69
CA ILE A 4 -23.92 -14.23 37.11
C ILE A 4 -23.34 -14.90 35.86
N ILE A 5 -22.10 -14.54 35.51
CA ILE A 5 -21.37 -15.13 34.38
C ILE A 5 -20.67 -16.39 34.87
N LYS A 6 -20.98 -17.55 34.28
CA LYS A 6 -20.47 -18.86 34.71
C LYS A 6 -19.08 -19.21 34.16
N SER A 7 -18.75 -18.75 32.96
CA SER A 7 -17.43 -18.92 32.35
C SER A 7 -17.30 -18.03 31.11
N PHE A 8 -16.09 -17.54 30.84
CA PHE A 8 -15.73 -16.70 29.70
C PHE A 8 -14.42 -17.21 29.10
N ASN A 9 -14.34 -17.32 27.77
CA ASN A 9 -13.11 -17.69 27.05
C ASN A 9 -12.80 -16.59 26.03
N SER A 10 -11.85 -15.71 26.35
CA SER A 10 -11.34 -14.69 25.42
C SER A 10 -10.47 -15.35 24.36
N VAL A 11 -10.80 -15.15 23.08
CA VAL A 11 -10.00 -15.69 21.95
C VAL A 11 -8.97 -14.67 21.45
N ALA A 12 -9.09 -13.39 21.83
CA ALA A 12 -8.07 -12.37 21.59
C ALA A 12 -8.21 -11.21 22.60
N HIS A 13 -7.07 -10.72 23.11
CA HIS A 13 -7.00 -9.46 23.84
C HIS A 13 -6.27 -8.45 22.94
N TRP A 14 -6.98 -7.42 22.44
CA TRP A 14 -6.30 -6.19 22.03
C TRP A 14 -6.16 -5.29 23.26
N LYS A 15 -5.04 -4.58 23.40
CA LYS A 15 -4.89 -3.49 24.34
C LYS A 15 -4.34 -2.32 23.53
N TRP A 16 -5.13 -1.26 23.36
CA TRP A 16 -4.60 0.01 22.88
C TRP A 16 -3.62 0.52 23.94
N ASN A 17 -2.35 0.69 23.58
CA ASN A 17 -1.34 1.26 24.48
C ASN A 17 -1.59 2.76 24.63
N LEU A 18 -2.50 3.11 25.54
CA LEU A 18 -2.84 4.49 25.89
C LEU A 18 -1.82 5.15 26.84
N GLU A 19 -0.61 4.60 26.95
CA GLU A 19 0.48 5.16 27.77
C GLU A 19 1.37 6.14 26.97
N ASN A 20 1.10 6.33 25.67
CA ASN A 20 1.83 7.28 24.82
C ASN A 20 1.09 8.60 24.55
N SER A 21 -0.10 8.83 25.11
CA SER A 21 -0.75 10.14 25.00
C SER A 21 -0.15 11.10 26.03
N LYS A 22 1.02 11.66 25.72
CA LYS A 22 1.41 12.93 26.34
C LYS A 22 0.33 13.98 26.01
N PRO A 23 -0.10 14.81 26.95
CA PRO A 23 -0.97 15.94 26.64
C PRO A 23 -0.25 16.81 25.59
N ILE A 24 -0.93 17.08 24.49
CA ILE A 24 -0.48 18.08 23.52
C ILE A 24 -0.66 19.42 24.22
N ASP A 25 0.43 19.98 24.74
CA ASP A 25 0.50 21.35 25.21
C ASP A 25 0.36 22.27 23.99
N PRO A 26 -0.65 23.15 23.91
CA PRO A 26 -0.98 23.86 22.67
C PRO A 26 0.04 24.92 22.24
N ASP A 27 1.11 25.17 23.00
CA ASP A 27 2.07 26.27 22.73
C ASP A 27 3.56 25.85 22.62
N HIS A 28 3.91 24.58 22.31
CA HIS A 28 5.32 24.18 22.16
C HIS A 28 5.70 23.66 20.75
N GLU A 29 6.45 24.48 20.01
CA GLU A 29 7.26 24.07 18.85
C GLU A 29 8.35 23.07 19.26
N PRO A 30 8.56 21.96 18.53
CA PRO A 30 9.71 21.10 18.80
C PRO A 30 10.90 21.51 17.93
N GLU A 31 11.70 22.46 18.41
CA GLU A 31 13.08 22.63 17.96
C GLU A 31 14.03 21.63 18.64
N THR A 32 14.74 20.86 17.80
CA THR A 32 16.13 20.36 17.95
C THR A 32 16.46 19.09 18.78
N LEU A 33 16.81 18.03 18.03
CA LEU A 33 18.04 17.19 18.05
C LEU A 33 18.59 16.58 19.36
N PRO A 34 19.27 15.42 19.25
CA PRO A 34 20.51 15.19 19.99
C PRO A 34 21.69 14.97 19.03
N ALA A 35 22.76 15.76 19.21
CA ALA A 35 24.07 15.49 18.63
C ALA A 35 24.92 14.72 19.64
N ILE A 36 25.47 13.57 19.26
CA ILE A 36 26.89 13.24 19.49
C ILE A 36 27.44 12.44 18.31
N SER A 37 28.61 12.86 17.87
CA SER A 37 29.33 12.53 16.65
C SER A 37 30.05 11.20 16.67
N ASP A 38 29.92 10.40 15.60
CA ASP A 38 31.08 9.73 15.00
C ASP A 38 31.02 9.89 13.48
N SER A 39 32.03 10.59 12.96
CA SER A 39 32.18 11.00 11.58
C SER A 39 32.83 9.90 10.76
N SER A 40 32.08 8.87 10.37
CA SER A 40 32.51 7.97 9.29
C SER A 40 31.40 7.08 8.73
N LYS A 41 30.25 7.66 8.39
CA LYS A 41 29.34 7.02 7.44
C LYS A 41 28.49 8.08 6.75
N PRO A 42 28.51 8.19 5.41
CA PRO A 42 27.50 9.00 4.76
C PRO A 42 26.16 8.33 5.11
N ALA A 43 25.27 9.09 5.74
CA ALA A 43 23.87 8.74 5.83
C ALA A 43 23.40 8.53 4.39
N ALA A 44 23.21 7.28 3.98
CA ALA A 44 22.40 7.01 2.81
C ALA A 44 21.07 7.74 3.06
N PRO A 45 20.58 8.55 2.11
CA PRO A 45 19.21 9.05 2.19
C PRO A 45 18.32 7.84 2.50
N LEU A 46 17.49 7.92 3.53
CA LEU A 46 16.42 6.97 3.69
C LEU A 46 15.58 7.14 2.42
N LEU A 47 15.75 6.21 1.48
CA LEU A 47 14.97 6.18 0.26
C LEU A 47 13.61 5.70 0.73
N ASP A 48 12.63 6.59 0.66
CA ASP A 48 11.25 6.25 0.87
C ASP A 48 10.84 5.37 -0.33
N ASP A 49 10.95 4.04 -0.19
CA ASP A 49 10.63 3.02 -1.22
C ASP A 49 9.10 2.89 -1.48
N ASP A 50 8.34 4.00 -1.39
CA ASP A 50 6.89 4.01 -1.63
C ASP A 50 6.52 3.93 -3.14
N GLU A 51 7.51 3.96 -4.04
CA GLU A 51 7.27 3.88 -5.49
C GLU A 51 6.89 2.47 -5.97
N ASP A 52 7.27 1.42 -5.24
CA ASP A 52 6.99 0.03 -5.61
C ASP A 52 5.50 -0.34 -5.47
N ASP A 53 4.73 0.42 -4.70
CA ASP A 53 3.30 0.20 -4.46
C ASP A 53 2.38 1.03 -5.39
N LEU A 54 2.93 1.54 -6.49
CA LEU A 54 2.20 2.34 -7.48
C LEU A 54 1.91 1.56 -8.78
N CYS A 55 0.70 1.74 -9.31
CA CYS A 55 0.35 1.24 -10.64
C CYS A 55 1.19 1.95 -11.71
N GLY A 56 1.99 1.18 -12.46
CA GLY A 56 2.89 1.72 -13.51
C GLY A 56 2.21 2.47 -14.66
N ILE A 57 0.88 2.41 -14.77
CA ILE A 57 0.08 3.12 -15.79
C ILE A 57 -0.48 4.44 -15.25
N CYS A 58 -1.20 4.40 -14.13
CA CYS A 58 -1.89 5.59 -13.58
C CYS A 58 -1.13 6.30 -12.46
N ARG A 59 -0.03 5.72 -11.97
CA ARG A 59 0.80 6.23 -10.85
C ARG A 59 0.02 6.47 -9.55
N VAL A 60 -1.07 5.72 -9.36
CA VAL A 60 -1.86 5.69 -8.12
C VAL A 60 -1.51 4.44 -7.35
N ALA A 61 -1.51 4.53 -6.01
CA ALA A 61 -1.28 3.42 -5.11
C ALA A 61 -2.25 2.26 -5.37
N PHE A 62 -1.78 1.03 -5.21
CA PHE A 62 -2.59 -0.19 -5.42
C PHE A 62 -3.76 -0.32 -4.43
N GLU A 63 -3.68 0.30 -3.26
CA GLU A 63 -4.77 0.38 -2.28
C GLU A 63 -5.89 1.36 -2.70
N GLY A 64 -5.62 2.21 -3.70
CA GLY A 64 -6.53 3.22 -4.22
C GLY A 64 -7.32 2.74 -5.44
N SER A 65 -8.27 3.56 -5.87
CA SER A 65 -8.96 3.38 -7.14
C SER A 65 -8.26 4.20 -8.24
N CYS A 66 -8.18 3.66 -9.46
CA CYS A 66 -7.63 4.40 -10.59
C CYS A 66 -8.46 5.67 -10.91
N PRO A 67 -7.89 6.69 -11.60
CA PRO A 67 -8.57 7.97 -11.85
C PRO A 67 -9.87 7.87 -12.67
N ASP A 68 -10.04 6.79 -13.43
CA ASP A 68 -11.23 6.54 -14.23
C ASP A 68 -12.39 5.94 -13.39
N CYS A 69 -12.14 5.49 -12.16
CA CYS A 69 -13.15 4.96 -11.25
C CYS A 69 -13.86 6.09 -10.49
N LYS A 70 -15.20 6.17 -10.64
CA LYS A 70 -16.02 7.27 -10.12
C LYS A 70 -16.38 7.17 -8.63
N VAL A 71 -16.26 5.99 -8.03
CA VAL A 71 -16.62 5.73 -6.62
C VAL A 71 -15.48 4.96 -5.95
N PRO A 72 -14.95 5.41 -4.80
CA PRO A 72 -14.02 4.60 -4.03
C PRO A 72 -14.80 3.42 -3.40
N GLY A 73 -14.71 2.24 -4.02
CA GLY A 73 -15.38 1.03 -3.57
C GLY A 73 -15.39 -0.04 -4.65
N ASP A 74 -14.66 -1.13 -4.39
CA ASP A 74 -14.63 -2.46 -5.03
C ASP A 74 -14.49 -2.59 -6.57
N ASP A 75 -14.61 -1.51 -7.34
CA ASP A 75 -14.67 -1.60 -8.80
C ASP A 75 -13.30 -1.64 -9.50
N CYS A 76 -12.17 -1.60 -8.77
CA CYS A 76 -10.84 -1.57 -9.41
C CYS A 76 -9.91 -2.67 -8.88
N PRO A 77 -10.17 -3.95 -9.17
CA PRO A 77 -9.32 -5.04 -8.73
C PRO A 77 -7.94 -4.96 -9.36
N LEU A 78 -6.95 -5.43 -8.62
CA LEU A 78 -5.59 -5.61 -9.10
C LEU A 78 -5.48 -6.89 -9.93
N ILE A 79 -4.60 -6.87 -10.92
CA ILE A 79 -4.27 -8.03 -11.76
C ILE A 79 -2.77 -8.21 -11.82
N TRP A 80 -2.34 -9.47 -11.73
CA TRP A 80 -0.97 -9.89 -11.90
C TRP A 80 -0.75 -10.47 -13.29
N GLY A 81 0.32 -10.03 -13.94
CA GLY A 81 0.83 -10.71 -15.13
C GLY A 81 1.74 -11.87 -14.73
N GLU A 82 1.88 -12.87 -15.60
CA GLU A 82 2.96 -13.87 -15.49
C GLU A 82 4.36 -13.23 -15.50
N CYS A 83 4.45 -12.01 -16.03
CA CYS A 83 5.63 -11.16 -15.99
C CYS A 83 5.89 -10.48 -14.63
N THR A 84 5.21 -10.89 -13.56
CA THR A 84 5.29 -10.34 -12.19
C THR A 84 4.88 -8.87 -12.02
N HIS A 85 4.41 -8.20 -13.07
CA HIS A 85 3.93 -6.83 -12.98
C HIS A 85 2.46 -6.78 -12.55
N ILE A 86 2.13 -5.77 -11.74
CA ILE A 86 0.81 -5.56 -11.14
C ILE A 86 0.21 -4.27 -11.68
N PHE A 87 -1.05 -4.31 -12.08
CA PHE A 87 -1.79 -3.13 -12.52
C PHE A 87 -3.22 -3.17 -12.01
N HIS A 88 -3.83 -2.00 -11.89
CA HIS A 88 -5.29 -1.89 -11.83
C HIS A 88 -5.92 -2.46 -13.11
N MET A 89 -6.99 -3.25 -12.97
CA MET A 89 -7.72 -3.87 -14.09
C MET A 89 -8.08 -2.86 -15.18
N HIS A 90 -8.69 -1.73 -14.82
CA HIS A 90 -9.11 -0.72 -15.79
C HIS A 90 -7.94 -0.09 -16.54
N CYS A 91 -6.81 0.13 -15.85
CA CYS A 91 -5.62 0.68 -16.47
C CYS A 91 -5.04 -0.28 -17.50
N LEU A 92 -4.94 -1.57 -17.15
CA LEU A 92 -4.44 -2.60 -18.06
C LEU A 92 -5.38 -2.78 -19.26
N LEU A 93 -6.69 -2.91 -19.04
CA LEU A 93 -7.67 -3.08 -20.12
C LEU A 93 -7.61 -1.92 -21.13
N LYS A 94 -7.49 -0.69 -20.62
CA LYS A 94 -7.30 0.50 -21.46
C LYS A 94 -6.02 0.45 -22.27
N TRP A 95 -4.93 -0.05 -21.67
CA TRP A 95 -3.65 -0.20 -22.35
C TRP A 95 -3.68 -1.26 -23.45
N ILE A 96 -4.07 -2.50 -23.12
CA ILE A 96 -4.09 -3.60 -24.08
C ILE A 96 -5.13 -3.34 -25.19
N GLY A 97 -6.23 -2.64 -24.88
CA GLY A 97 -7.23 -2.23 -25.88
C GLY A 97 -6.71 -1.25 -26.95
N GLN A 98 -5.53 -0.65 -26.77
CA GLN A 98 -4.88 0.16 -27.81
C GLN A 98 -4.14 -0.72 -28.82
N ASP A 99 -4.36 -0.51 -30.12
CA ASP A 99 -3.69 -1.25 -31.19
C ASP A 99 -2.15 -1.12 -31.15
N SER A 100 -1.64 0.01 -30.64
CA SER A 100 -0.21 0.28 -30.50
C SER A 100 0.47 -0.59 -29.43
N SER A 101 -0.29 -1.07 -28.44
CA SER A 101 0.23 -1.87 -27.33
C SER A 101 0.60 -3.29 -27.74
N LYS A 102 0.01 -3.81 -28.83
CA LYS A 102 0.14 -5.19 -29.30
C LYS A 102 -0.14 -6.23 -28.19
N GLN A 103 -1.07 -5.92 -27.27
CA GLN A 103 -1.39 -6.79 -26.13
C GLN A 103 -0.16 -7.10 -25.26
N ALA A 104 0.80 -6.19 -25.19
CA ALA A 104 2.02 -6.36 -24.41
C ALA A 104 1.94 -5.65 -23.06
N CYS A 105 2.65 -6.17 -22.06
CA CYS A 105 2.81 -5.54 -20.76
C CYS A 105 3.45 -4.14 -20.91
N PRO A 106 2.94 -3.09 -20.21
CA PRO A 106 3.50 -1.74 -20.27
C PRO A 106 4.97 -1.63 -19.83
N MET A 107 5.42 -2.50 -18.91
CA MET A 107 6.73 -2.38 -18.27
C MET A 107 7.82 -3.15 -19.03
N ASP A 108 7.56 -4.38 -19.44
CA ASP A 108 8.58 -5.24 -20.07
C ASP A 108 8.28 -5.61 -21.54
N ARG A 109 7.15 -5.14 -22.09
CA ARG A 109 6.71 -5.37 -23.48
C ARG A 109 6.57 -6.85 -23.87
N ARG A 110 6.51 -7.76 -22.91
CA ARG A 110 6.19 -9.17 -23.20
C ARG A 110 4.70 -9.31 -23.47
N PRO A 111 4.27 -10.30 -24.28
CA PRO A 111 2.84 -10.60 -24.46
C PRO A 111 2.16 -10.76 -23.10
N TRP A 112 1.07 -10.03 -22.88
CA TRP A 112 0.37 -10.06 -21.60
C TRP A 112 -0.37 -11.40 -21.42
N VAL A 113 -0.12 -12.04 -20.28
CA VAL A 113 -0.84 -13.22 -19.82
C VAL A 113 -1.21 -12.99 -18.36
N THR A 114 -2.50 -13.07 -18.04
CA THR A 114 -3.02 -12.92 -16.68
C THR A 114 -2.67 -14.16 -15.86
N ALA A 115 -1.99 -13.96 -14.72
CA ALA A 115 -1.67 -15.05 -13.82
C ALA A 115 -2.96 -15.66 -13.23
N ALA A 116 -3.03 -16.99 -13.18
CA ALA A 116 -4.23 -17.74 -12.76
C ALA A 116 -4.51 -17.70 -11.25
N GLY A 117 -3.76 -16.93 -10.46
CA GLY A 117 -3.96 -16.75 -9.03
C GLY A 117 -3.30 -15.47 -8.54
N HIS A 118 -3.88 -14.91 -7.47
CA HIS A 118 -3.12 -14.04 -6.58
C HIS A 118 -1.89 -14.84 -6.11
N PRO A 119 -0.66 -14.31 -6.18
CA PRO A 119 0.43 -14.87 -5.38
C PRO A 119 0.05 -14.65 -3.91
N ALA A 120 -0.70 -15.61 -3.35
CA ALA A 120 -1.04 -15.64 -1.93
C ALA A 120 0.29 -15.72 -1.16
N SER A 121 0.47 -14.77 -0.26
CA SER A 121 1.53 -14.70 0.74
C SER A 121 1.66 -16.00 1.54
#